data_AF-A0A2A4V8U2-F1
#
_entry.id   AF-A0A2A4V8U2-F1
#
_cell.length_a   1.000
_cell.length_b   1.000
_cell.length_c   1.000
_cell.angle_alpha   90.00
_cell.angle_beta   90.00
_cell.angle_gamma   90.00
#
_symmetry.space_group_name_H-M   'P 1'
#
loop_
_entity.id
_entity.type
_entity.pdbx_description
1 polymer ?
#
loop_
_entity_poly.entity_id
_entity_poly.type
_entity_poly.pdbx_seq_one_letter_code
_entity_poly.pdbx_strand_id
1 'polypeptide(L)'
;MNTETLRKFIVREDKTHDEFEAQYQAKTTTSKCFYIFMALAPGILAFILININSVYTASLELTGWSGMFFQGVMMFFVTYFWHMVLPLIMLRYVDGLSLRQSFAFLGLNRFDKRGFFIVMPLIFVIFAFLMLPYYTHIAIPMREWVRSLDFFTMPEHSIFLGGPNGLYNFPTIALVFLLIGNFFGEEIYYRGYLMKKTAFLGRWNWMVSSLLFGFYHFWQAEQTWPMFIPVMIFGLMMVWRKDIYVLIGLHALLNIVLPWFRHTMDVPY
;
A
#
# COMPACT_ATOMS: atom_id res chain seq x y z
N MET A 1 -18.25 -29.86 -1.14
CA MET A 1 -18.76 -28.47 -1.15
C MET A 1 -18.98 -28.07 -2.61
N ASN A 2 -20.16 -27.57 -3.00
CA ASN A 2 -20.38 -27.14 -4.39
C ASN A 2 -19.63 -25.81 -4.67
N THR A 3 -19.42 -25.50 -5.95
CA THR A 3 -18.66 -24.32 -6.41
C THR A 3 -19.26 -23.01 -5.90
N GLU A 4 -20.58 -22.93 -5.78
CA GLU A 4 -21.28 -21.74 -5.27
C GLU A 4 -21.02 -21.50 -3.78
N THR A 5 -21.01 -22.56 -2.98
CA THR A 5 -20.71 -22.47 -1.54
C THR A 5 -19.27 -22.03 -1.34
N LEU A 6 -18.32 -22.57 -2.11
CA LEU A 6 -16.93 -22.12 -2.09
C LEU A 6 -16.81 -20.64 -2.48
N ARG A 7 -17.52 -20.23 -3.54
CA ARG A 7 -17.55 -18.83 -3.97
C ARG A 7 -18.10 -17.92 -2.87
N LYS A 8 -19.23 -18.25 -2.24
CA LYS A 8 -19.81 -17.47 -1.13
C LYS A 8 -18.94 -17.48 0.14
N PHE A 9 -18.10 -18.51 0.28
CA PHE A 9 -17.14 -18.58 1.37
C PHE A 9 -16.00 -17.56 1.18
N ILE A 10 -15.46 -17.47 -0.04
CA ILE A 10 -14.33 -16.59 -0.39
C ILE A 10 -14.82 -15.17 -0.67
N VAL A 11 -15.89 -15.02 -1.45
CA VAL A 11 -16.43 -13.75 -1.94
C VAL A 11 -17.59 -13.29 -1.07
N ARG A 12 -17.44 -12.10 -0.50
CA ARG A 12 -18.47 -11.41 0.27
C ARG A 12 -19.20 -10.40 -0.63
N GLU A 13 -20.53 -10.49 -0.65
CA GLU A 13 -21.36 -9.45 -1.25
C GLU A 13 -21.45 -8.24 -0.32
N ASP A 14 -21.42 -7.05 -0.92
CA ASP A 14 -21.39 -5.82 -0.14
C ASP A 14 -22.05 -4.68 -0.90
N LYS A 15 -23.36 -4.55 -0.72
CA LYS A 15 -24.17 -3.59 -1.46
C LYS A 15 -23.74 -2.14 -1.18
N THR A 16 -23.41 -1.80 0.07
CA THR A 16 -22.98 -0.45 0.43
C THR A 16 -21.65 -0.08 -0.22
N HIS A 17 -20.71 -1.04 -0.32
CA HIS A 17 -19.47 -0.84 -1.06
C HIS A 17 -19.77 -0.51 -2.53
N ASP A 18 -20.62 -1.32 -3.16
CA ASP A 18 -20.95 -1.22 -4.58
C ASP A 18 -21.72 0.07 -4.90
N GLU A 19 -22.63 0.49 -4.01
CA GLU A 19 -23.33 1.77 -4.09
C GLU A 19 -22.35 2.95 -4.05
N PHE A 20 -21.35 2.93 -3.15
CA PHE A 20 -20.33 3.97 -3.09
C PHE A 20 -19.43 4.01 -4.34
N GLU A 21 -18.99 2.86 -4.85
CA GLU A 21 -18.23 2.78 -6.11
C GLU A 21 -19.03 3.36 -7.27
N ALA A 22 -20.30 2.96 -7.41
CA ALA A 22 -21.16 3.43 -8.49
C ALA A 22 -21.38 4.94 -8.42
N GLN A 23 -21.64 5.48 -7.23
CA GLN A 23 -22.00 6.88 -7.03
C GLN A 23 -20.82 7.85 -7.13
N TYR A 24 -19.67 7.49 -6.54
CA TYR A 24 -18.55 8.41 -6.28
C TYR A 24 -17.29 8.18 -7.11
N GLN A 25 -17.31 7.22 -8.04
CA GLN A 25 -16.24 7.08 -9.04
C GLN A 25 -16.07 8.35 -9.88
N ALA A 26 -14.86 8.55 -10.39
CA ALA A 26 -14.51 9.66 -11.26
C ALA A 26 -15.29 9.60 -12.60
N LYS A 27 -15.99 10.69 -12.96
CA LYS A 27 -16.86 10.73 -14.15
C LYS A 27 -16.20 11.42 -15.35
N THR A 28 -15.53 12.54 -15.12
CA THR A 28 -14.88 13.33 -16.17
C THR A 28 -13.45 12.85 -16.43
N THR A 29 -12.93 13.03 -17.64
CA THR A 29 -11.54 12.67 -18.00
C THR A 29 -10.53 13.32 -17.04
N THR A 30 -10.71 14.60 -16.71
CA THR A 30 -9.84 15.31 -15.76
C THR A 30 -9.84 14.64 -14.39
N SER A 31 -11.03 14.29 -13.85
CA SER A 31 -11.11 13.59 -12.57
C SER A 31 -10.50 12.19 -12.61
N LYS A 32 -10.65 11.47 -13.73
CA LYS A 32 -10.05 10.14 -13.93
C LYS A 32 -8.52 10.22 -13.92
N CYS A 33 -7.95 11.15 -14.69
CA CYS A 33 -6.50 11.40 -14.69
C CYS A 33 -6.00 11.84 -13.31
N PHE A 34 -6.76 12.72 -12.63
CA PHE A 34 -6.43 13.15 -11.28
C PHE A 34 -6.32 11.98 -10.31
N TYR A 35 -7.29 11.07 -10.26
CA TYR A 35 -7.24 9.94 -9.31
C TYR A 35 -6.18 8.89 -9.66
N ILE A 36 -5.88 8.69 -10.94
CA ILE A 36 -4.73 7.86 -11.35
C ILE A 36 -3.42 8.52 -10.90
N PHE A 37 -3.28 9.83 -11.09
CA PHE A 37 -2.10 10.57 -10.63
C PHE A 37 -1.98 10.55 -9.10
N MET A 38 -3.08 10.72 -8.36
CA MET A 38 -3.09 10.67 -6.90
C MET A 38 -2.62 9.32 -6.36
N ALA A 39 -2.81 8.23 -7.10
CA ALA A 39 -2.26 6.92 -6.74
C ALA A 39 -0.73 6.84 -6.83
N LEU A 40 -0.08 7.77 -7.54
CA LEU A 40 1.39 7.82 -7.69
C LEU A 40 2.00 9.02 -6.95
N ALA A 41 1.26 10.11 -6.81
CA ALA A 41 1.70 11.39 -6.30
C ALA A 41 2.51 11.34 -4.98
N PRO A 42 2.06 10.64 -3.92
CA PRO A 42 2.86 10.59 -2.68
C PRO A 42 4.20 9.89 -2.89
N GLY A 43 4.28 8.95 -3.84
CA GLY A 43 5.52 8.24 -4.18
C GLY A 43 6.46 9.10 -5.02
N ILE A 44 5.88 9.89 -5.93
CA ILE A 44 6.60 10.92 -6.69
C ILE A 44 7.22 11.94 -5.76
N LEU A 45 6.45 12.41 -4.78
CA LEU A 45 6.95 13.35 -3.79
C LEU A 45 8.07 12.73 -2.95
N ALA A 46 7.89 11.48 -2.47
CA ALA A 46 8.92 10.79 -1.70
C ALA A 46 10.21 10.61 -2.53
N PHE A 47 10.12 10.20 -3.79
CA PHE A 47 11.28 10.06 -4.67
C PHE A 47 11.99 11.40 -4.89
N ILE A 48 11.25 12.47 -5.19
CA ILE A 48 11.86 13.80 -5.40
C ILE A 48 12.60 14.26 -4.15
N LEU A 49 12.00 14.09 -2.97
CA LEU A 49 12.55 14.60 -1.71
C LEU A 49 13.69 13.73 -1.14
N ILE A 50 13.69 12.43 -1.43
CA ILE A 50 14.64 11.48 -0.85
C ILE A 50 15.70 11.06 -1.86
N ASN A 51 15.31 10.72 -3.09
CA ASN A 51 16.20 10.11 -4.08
C ASN A 51 16.96 11.14 -4.93
N ILE A 52 16.42 12.34 -5.12
CA ILE A 52 17.13 13.40 -5.83
C ILE A 52 18.09 14.11 -4.86
N ASN A 53 19.37 13.74 -4.94
CA ASN A 53 20.39 14.17 -3.96
C ASN A 53 20.48 15.69 -3.76
N SER A 54 20.34 16.47 -4.83
CA SER A 54 20.36 17.94 -4.75
C SER A 54 19.18 18.50 -3.97
N VAL A 55 17.98 17.93 -4.14
CA VAL A 55 16.76 18.32 -3.41
C VAL A 55 16.86 17.88 -1.95
N TYR A 56 17.32 16.66 -1.72
CA TYR A 56 17.53 16.14 -0.36
C TYR A 56 18.52 17.00 0.43
N THR A 57 19.71 17.28 -0.14
CA THR A 57 20.75 18.10 0.51
C THR A 57 20.25 19.51 0.80
N ALA A 58 19.61 20.17 -0.18
CA ALA A 58 19.03 21.49 0.02
C ALA A 58 17.94 21.50 1.10
N SER A 59 17.17 20.41 1.22
CA SER A 59 16.14 20.28 2.26
C SER A 59 16.78 20.15 3.66
N LEU A 60 17.87 19.40 3.78
CA LEU A 60 18.61 19.31 5.05
C LEU A 60 19.26 20.64 5.43
N GLU A 61 19.86 21.35 4.48
CA GLU A 61 20.44 22.68 4.70
C GLU A 61 19.39 23.70 5.13
N LEU A 62 18.22 23.70 4.48
CA LEU A 62 17.12 24.61 4.78
C LEU A 62 16.51 24.36 6.18
N THR A 63 16.39 23.09 6.58
CA THR A 63 15.72 22.71 7.83
C THR A 63 16.67 22.58 9.02
N GLY A 64 17.96 22.36 8.77
CA GLY A 64 18.94 22.00 9.80
C GLY A 64 18.72 20.62 10.41
N TRP A 65 17.90 19.76 9.78
CA TRP A 65 17.55 18.45 10.32
C TRP A 65 18.59 17.38 9.96
N SER A 66 18.66 16.32 10.79
CA SER A 66 19.35 15.10 10.40
C SER A 66 18.58 14.38 9.30
N GLY A 67 19.30 13.63 8.45
CA GLY A 67 18.69 12.86 7.36
C GLY A 67 17.60 11.89 7.81
N MET A 68 17.86 11.16 8.90
CA MET A 68 16.90 10.22 9.49
C MET A 68 15.65 10.95 9.98
N PHE A 69 15.80 12.07 10.69
CA PHE A 69 14.65 12.83 11.18
C PHE A 69 13.84 13.40 10.01
N PHE A 70 14.48 13.99 9.01
CA PHE A 70 13.82 14.50 7.81
C PHE A 70 12.99 13.43 7.10
N GLN A 71 13.58 12.27 6.79
CA GLN A 71 12.86 11.18 6.14
C GLN A 71 11.73 10.62 7.03
N GLY A 72 11.94 10.58 8.35
CA GLY A 72 10.91 10.22 9.33
C GLY A 72 9.69 11.17 9.30
N VAL A 73 9.93 12.49 9.25
CA VAL A 73 8.86 13.49 9.10
C VAL A 73 8.12 13.31 7.77
N MET A 74 8.85 13.04 6.68
CA MET A 74 8.24 12.76 5.38
C MET A 74 7.35 11.51 5.40
N MET A 75 7.81 10.43 6.02
CA MET A 75 7.01 9.22 6.18
C MET A 75 5.79 9.43 7.07
N PHE A 76 5.93 10.19 8.16
CA PHE A 76 4.78 10.58 8.97
C PHE A 76 3.77 11.38 8.14
N PHE A 77 4.21 12.38 7.39
CA PHE A 77 3.34 13.19 6.56
C PHE A 77 2.60 12.36 5.50
N VAL A 78 3.31 11.50 4.76
CA VAL A 78 2.69 10.64 3.76
C VAL A 78 1.70 9.67 4.40
N THR A 79 2.10 8.95 5.44
CA THR A 79 1.27 7.88 6.01
C THR A 79 0.09 8.38 6.84
N TYR A 80 0.22 9.51 7.54
CA TYR A 80 -0.86 10.04 8.37
C TYR A 80 -1.65 11.13 7.67
N PHE A 81 -0.96 12.16 7.16
CA PHE A 81 -1.66 13.26 6.53
C PHE A 81 -2.20 12.84 5.15
N TRP A 82 -1.35 12.33 4.27
CA TRP A 82 -1.80 11.98 2.91
C TRP A 82 -2.69 10.75 2.88
N HIS A 83 -2.31 9.67 3.56
CA HIS A 83 -3.07 8.43 3.44
C HIS A 83 -4.32 8.36 4.33
N MET A 84 -4.38 9.11 5.44
CA MET A 84 -5.55 9.07 6.35
C MET A 84 -6.36 10.36 6.36
N VAL A 85 -5.70 11.52 6.54
CA VAL A 85 -6.41 12.80 6.69
C VAL A 85 -6.94 13.30 5.35
N LEU A 86 -6.13 13.27 4.29
CA LEU A 86 -6.53 13.75 2.96
C LEU A 86 -7.77 13.05 2.40
N PRO A 87 -7.90 11.70 2.40
CA PRO A 87 -9.14 11.08 1.93
C PRO A 87 -10.37 11.50 2.75
N LEU A 88 -10.24 11.72 4.07
CA LEU A 88 -11.33 12.27 4.87
C LEU A 88 -11.68 13.71 4.45
N ILE A 89 -10.69 14.57 4.23
CA ILE A 89 -10.91 15.95 3.74
C ILE A 89 -11.63 15.91 2.39
N MET A 90 -11.14 15.11 1.45
CA MET A 90 -11.75 14.99 0.12
C MET A 90 -13.20 14.50 0.21
N LEU A 91 -13.46 13.45 1.00
CA LEU A 91 -14.81 12.93 1.17
C LEU A 91 -15.76 13.94 1.83
N ARG A 92 -15.27 14.74 2.78
CA ARG A 92 -16.08 15.73 3.51
C ARG A 92 -16.38 16.96 2.67
N TYR A 93 -15.36 17.52 2.02
CA TYR A 93 -15.43 18.84 1.41
C TYR A 93 -15.58 18.82 -0.11
N VAL A 94 -15.12 17.77 -0.78
CA VAL A 94 -15.28 17.61 -2.23
C VAL A 94 -16.52 16.76 -2.54
N ASP A 95 -16.71 15.64 -1.83
CA ASP A 95 -17.84 14.73 -2.08
C ASP A 95 -19.08 15.04 -1.24
N GLY A 96 -18.98 15.96 -0.28
CA GLY A 96 -20.10 16.39 0.58
C GLY A 96 -20.61 15.32 1.54
N LEU A 97 -19.82 14.27 1.83
CA LEU A 97 -20.21 13.23 2.78
C LEU A 97 -20.18 13.74 4.22
N SER A 98 -21.11 13.27 5.06
CA SER A 98 -20.99 13.37 6.52
C SER A 98 -19.79 12.55 7.02
N LEU A 99 -19.25 12.85 8.21
CA LEU A 99 -18.14 12.07 8.78
C LEU A 99 -18.47 10.57 8.91
N ARG A 100 -19.72 10.25 9.31
CA ARG A 100 -20.21 8.88 9.37
C ARG A 100 -20.22 8.21 7.99
N GLN A 101 -20.66 8.92 6.96
CA GLN A 101 -20.62 8.43 5.59
C GLN A 101 -19.20 8.30 5.06
N SER A 102 -18.28 9.20 5.42
CA SER A 102 -16.86 9.08 5.06
C SER A 102 -16.24 7.81 5.67
N PHE A 103 -16.51 7.50 6.94
CA PHE A 103 -16.06 6.24 7.53
C PHE A 103 -16.70 5.00 6.87
N ALA A 104 -17.98 5.08 6.51
CA ALA A 104 -18.64 4.02 5.76
C ALA A 104 -18.04 3.85 4.35
N PHE A 105 -17.74 4.96 3.66
CA PHE A 105 -17.07 4.97 2.36
C PHE A 105 -15.70 4.31 2.44
N LEU A 106 -14.92 4.60 3.47
CA LEU A 106 -13.60 3.98 3.70
C LEU A 106 -13.69 2.51 4.16
N GLY A 107 -14.90 2.01 4.47
CA GLY A 107 -15.11 0.64 4.94
C GLY A 107 -14.80 0.42 6.42
N LEU A 108 -14.68 1.51 7.20
CA LEU A 108 -14.30 1.50 8.62
C LEU A 108 -15.48 1.27 9.58
N ASN A 109 -16.70 1.09 9.06
CA ASN A 109 -17.92 0.91 9.85
C ASN A 109 -18.35 -0.55 10.01
N ARG A 110 -17.55 -1.51 9.52
CA ARG A 110 -17.90 -2.94 9.46
C ARG A 110 -16.67 -3.81 9.54
N PHE A 111 -16.82 -5.00 10.08
CA PHE A 111 -15.70 -5.94 10.26
C PHE A 111 -16.08 -7.35 9.81
N ASP A 112 -15.34 -7.87 8.83
CA ASP A 112 -15.51 -9.22 8.32
C ASP A 112 -14.85 -10.27 9.23
N LYS A 113 -15.56 -10.75 10.25
CA LYS A 113 -15.01 -11.77 11.17
C LYS A 113 -14.50 -13.02 10.42
N ARG A 114 -15.26 -13.52 9.44
CA ARG A 114 -14.87 -14.71 8.66
C ARG A 114 -13.68 -14.42 7.77
N GLY A 115 -13.70 -13.28 7.09
CA GLY A 115 -12.61 -12.82 6.24
C GLY A 115 -11.31 -12.70 7.03
N PHE A 116 -11.39 -12.08 8.21
CA PHE A 116 -10.24 -11.77 9.05
C PHE A 116 -9.65 -13.00 9.75
N PHE A 117 -10.48 -13.85 10.36
CA PHE A 117 -9.96 -14.97 11.16
C PHE A 117 -9.77 -16.28 10.39
N ILE A 118 -10.34 -16.41 9.19
CA ILE A 118 -10.29 -17.68 8.43
C ILE A 118 -9.70 -17.47 7.04
N VAL A 119 -10.31 -16.60 6.24
CA VAL A 119 -9.93 -16.48 4.82
C VAL A 119 -8.56 -15.84 4.65
N MET A 120 -8.29 -14.74 5.35
CA MET A 120 -6.99 -14.05 5.29
C MET A 120 -5.83 -14.94 5.75
N PRO A 121 -5.88 -15.63 6.92
CA PRO A 121 -4.79 -16.51 7.33
C PRO A 121 -4.57 -17.66 6.33
N LEU A 122 -5.65 -18.25 5.80
CA LEU A 122 -5.54 -19.30 4.78
C LEU A 122 -4.85 -18.79 3.50
N ILE A 123 -5.30 -17.64 3.00
CA ILE A 123 -4.69 -17.00 1.82
C ILE A 123 -3.25 -16.62 2.08
N PHE A 124 -2.93 -16.09 3.26
CA PHE A 124 -1.57 -15.74 3.66
C PHE A 124 -0.65 -16.97 3.67
N VAL A 125 -1.08 -18.11 4.23
CA VAL A 125 -0.29 -19.35 4.24
C VAL A 125 -0.02 -19.81 2.81
N ILE A 126 -1.05 -19.90 1.97
CA ILE A 126 -0.89 -20.29 0.56
C ILE A 126 0.07 -19.33 -0.15
N PHE A 127 -0.12 -18.02 0.04
CA PHE A 127 0.71 -16.99 -0.55
C PHE A 127 2.16 -17.10 -0.07
N ALA A 128 2.41 -17.29 1.21
CA ALA A 128 3.76 -17.41 1.77
C ALA A 128 4.54 -18.59 1.16
N PHE A 129 3.88 -19.74 0.95
CA PHE A 129 4.49 -20.87 0.26
C PHE A 129 4.75 -20.60 -1.23
N LEU A 130 3.83 -19.94 -1.93
CA LEU A 130 4.03 -19.53 -3.33
C LEU A 130 5.16 -18.50 -3.47
N MET A 131 5.40 -17.68 -2.44
CA MET A 131 6.45 -16.69 -2.42
C MET A 131 7.85 -17.27 -2.35
N LEU A 132 8.05 -18.46 -1.76
CA LEU A 132 9.38 -19.07 -1.64
C LEU A 132 10.08 -19.28 -3.01
N PRO A 133 9.49 -20.01 -3.97
CA PRO A 133 10.09 -20.14 -5.31
C PRO A 133 10.03 -18.82 -6.09
N TYR A 134 9.07 -17.95 -5.81
CA TYR A 134 8.99 -16.64 -6.45
C TYR A 134 10.22 -15.77 -6.11
N TYR A 135 10.65 -15.76 -4.85
CA TYR A 135 11.81 -14.98 -4.42
C TYR A 135 13.07 -15.40 -5.18
N THR A 136 13.32 -16.70 -5.27
CA THR A 136 14.54 -17.24 -5.89
C THR A 136 14.55 -17.08 -7.41
N HIS A 137 13.42 -17.32 -8.07
CA HIS A 137 13.39 -17.41 -9.53
C HIS A 137 12.95 -16.13 -10.24
N ILE A 138 12.24 -15.23 -9.54
CA ILE A 138 11.67 -14.01 -10.13
C ILE A 138 12.17 -12.77 -9.39
N ALA A 139 12.00 -12.72 -8.07
CA ALA A 139 12.23 -11.49 -7.33
C ALA A 139 13.71 -11.08 -7.31
N ILE A 140 14.65 -12.02 -7.09
CA ILE A 140 16.09 -11.71 -7.10
C ILE A 140 16.55 -11.24 -8.50
N PRO A 141 16.31 -11.96 -9.60
CA PRO A 141 16.66 -11.46 -10.94
C PRO A 141 16.06 -10.09 -11.25
N MET A 142 14.81 -9.86 -10.83
CA MET A 142 14.14 -8.57 -11.02
C MET A 142 14.79 -7.46 -10.17
N ARG A 143 15.18 -7.75 -8.94
CA ARG A 143 15.91 -6.82 -8.06
C ARG A 143 17.24 -6.40 -8.68
N GLU A 144 18.02 -7.36 -9.16
CA GLU A 144 19.31 -7.10 -9.81
C GLU A 144 19.14 -6.31 -11.11
N TRP A 145 18.09 -6.61 -11.89
CA TRP A 145 17.75 -5.80 -13.05
C TRP A 145 17.38 -4.35 -12.67
N VAL A 146 16.54 -4.14 -11.64
CA VAL A 146 16.19 -2.77 -11.19
C VAL A 146 17.42 -2.02 -10.69
N ARG A 147 18.33 -2.69 -9.97
CA ARG A 147 19.59 -2.11 -9.50
C ARG A 147 20.56 -1.72 -10.62
N SER A 148 20.49 -2.40 -11.76
CA SER A 148 21.28 -2.01 -12.94
C SER A 148 20.83 -0.67 -13.56
N LEU A 149 19.69 -0.13 -13.11
CA LEU A 149 19.17 1.16 -13.54
C LEU A 149 19.53 2.23 -12.50
N ASP A 150 20.54 3.04 -12.78
CA ASP A 150 21.05 4.08 -11.87
C ASP A 150 19.93 4.97 -11.30
N PHE A 151 18.93 5.31 -12.11
CA PHE A 151 17.80 6.15 -11.71
C PHE A 151 16.94 5.55 -10.59
N PHE A 152 16.88 4.22 -10.47
CA PHE A 152 16.09 3.51 -9.47
C PHE A 152 16.91 2.99 -8.31
N THR A 153 18.23 3.20 -8.34
CA THR A 153 19.11 2.86 -7.22
C THR A 153 18.79 3.78 -6.05
N MET A 154 18.53 3.19 -4.88
CA MET A 154 18.30 3.98 -3.68
C MET A 154 19.60 4.67 -3.26
N PRO A 155 19.56 5.96 -2.89
CA PRO A 155 20.76 6.64 -2.41
C PRO A 155 21.18 6.09 -1.05
N GLU A 156 22.48 6.14 -0.75
CA GLU A 156 23.07 5.59 0.49
C GLU A 156 22.44 6.15 1.78
N HIS A 157 21.92 7.38 1.74
CA HIS A 157 21.24 8.01 2.88
C HIS A 157 19.80 7.54 3.08
N SER A 158 19.23 6.73 2.18
CA SER A 158 17.85 6.25 2.29
C SER A 158 17.66 5.38 3.52
N ILE A 159 16.67 5.72 4.36
CA ILE A 159 16.31 4.90 5.54
C ILE A 159 15.82 3.50 5.15
N PHE A 160 15.48 3.27 3.88
CA PHE A 160 14.98 1.98 3.38
C PHE A 160 16.10 0.99 3.06
N LEU A 161 17.35 1.43 2.87
CA LEU A 161 18.48 0.53 2.61
C LEU A 161 18.87 -0.35 3.82
N GLY A 162 18.45 0.03 5.03
CA GLY A 162 18.84 -0.65 6.27
C GLY A 162 20.14 -0.08 6.87
N GLY A 163 20.90 -0.90 7.61
CA GLY A 163 22.13 -0.48 8.29
C GLY A 163 21.88 0.42 9.51
N PRO A 164 22.90 1.10 10.06
CA PRO A 164 22.79 1.92 11.29
C PRO A 164 21.80 3.10 11.17
N ASN A 165 21.56 3.58 9.95
CA ASN A 165 20.63 4.67 9.67
C ASN A 165 19.29 4.19 9.10
N GLY A 166 19.06 2.87 9.08
CA GLY A 166 17.84 2.29 8.53
C GLY A 166 16.59 2.54 9.37
N LEU A 167 15.42 2.35 8.75
CA LEU A 167 14.08 2.52 9.32
C LEU A 167 13.89 1.82 10.67
N TYR A 168 14.49 0.63 10.84
CA TYR A 168 14.35 -0.16 12.07
C TYR A 168 15.18 0.35 13.26
N ASN A 169 16.01 1.38 13.07
CA ASN A 169 16.73 2.05 14.16
C ASN A 169 15.97 3.24 14.75
N PHE A 170 14.76 3.53 14.24
CA PHE A 170 13.91 4.54 14.85
C PHE A 170 13.53 4.13 16.29
N PRO A 171 13.30 5.09 17.20
CA PRO A 171 12.76 4.78 18.52
C PRO A 171 11.51 3.90 18.41
N THR A 172 11.36 2.91 19.28
CA THR A 172 10.29 1.90 19.20
C THR A 172 8.90 2.52 19.02
N ILE A 173 8.62 3.61 19.74
CA ILE A 173 7.35 4.32 19.62
C ILE A 173 7.14 4.91 18.22
N ALA A 174 8.17 5.50 17.62
CA ALA A 174 8.12 6.02 16.26
C ALA A 174 7.95 4.89 15.24
N LEU A 175 8.61 3.75 15.45
CA LEU A 175 8.43 2.57 14.61
C LEU A 175 7.00 2.04 14.68
N VAL A 176 6.38 1.97 15.86
CA VAL A 176 4.96 1.58 16.02
C VAL A 176 4.04 2.50 15.23
N PHE A 177 4.23 3.82 15.33
CA PHE A 177 3.46 4.76 14.52
C PHE A 177 3.72 4.56 13.03
N LEU A 178 4.97 4.43 12.59
CA LEU A 178 5.28 4.17 11.18
C LEU A 178 4.61 2.88 10.67
N LEU A 179 4.55 1.81 11.45
CA LEU A 179 3.87 0.57 11.10
C LEU A 179 2.35 0.74 11.02
N ILE A 180 1.74 1.49 11.94
CA ILE A 180 0.31 1.83 11.86
C ILE A 180 0.06 2.64 10.59
N GLY A 181 0.82 3.71 10.35
CA GLY A 181 0.67 4.54 9.16
C GLY A 181 0.87 3.77 7.85
N ASN A 182 1.85 2.86 7.82
CA ASN A 182 2.12 1.98 6.70
C ASN A 182 0.91 1.07 6.43
N PHE A 183 0.52 0.19 7.37
CA PHE A 183 -0.52 -0.80 7.07
C PHE A 183 -1.93 -0.23 7.07
N PHE A 184 -2.24 0.62 8.05
CA PHE A 184 -3.58 1.19 8.20
C PHE A 184 -3.81 2.35 7.22
N GLY A 185 -2.85 3.27 7.14
CA GLY A 185 -2.94 4.42 6.26
C GLY A 185 -3.00 4.01 4.79
N GLU A 186 -2.04 3.20 4.33
CA GLU A 186 -2.02 2.80 2.92
C GLU A 186 -3.30 2.06 2.51
N GLU A 187 -3.82 1.16 3.33
CA GLU A 187 -5.07 0.48 2.98
C GLU A 187 -6.25 1.46 2.92
N ILE A 188 -6.39 2.38 3.89
CA ILE A 188 -7.41 3.44 3.83
C ILE A 188 -7.29 4.24 2.54
N TYR A 189 -6.09 4.62 2.14
CA TYR A 189 -5.87 5.43 0.97
C TYR A 189 -6.12 4.67 -0.33
N TYR A 190 -5.47 3.53 -0.51
CA TYR A 190 -5.51 2.79 -1.77
C TYR A 190 -6.79 1.98 -1.94
N ARG A 191 -7.21 1.21 -0.93
CA ARG A 191 -8.35 0.27 -1.04
C ARG A 191 -9.64 0.89 -0.48
N GLY A 192 -9.52 1.70 0.57
CA GLY A 192 -10.63 2.44 1.16
C GLY A 192 -11.10 3.57 0.23
N TYR A 193 -10.17 4.39 -0.26
CA TYR A 193 -10.47 5.62 -1.00
C TYR A 193 -10.27 5.49 -2.52
N LEU A 194 -9.03 5.38 -2.99
CA LEU A 194 -8.68 5.48 -4.41
C LEU A 194 -9.33 4.40 -5.26
N MET A 195 -9.35 3.14 -4.82
CA MET A 195 -9.95 2.04 -5.58
C MET A 195 -11.44 2.30 -5.85
N LYS A 196 -12.18 2.94 -4.93
CA LYS A 196 -13.58 3.33 -5.20
C LYS A 196 -13.66 4.49 -6.18
N LYS A 197 -12.75 5.48 -6.07
CA LYS A 197 -12.65 6.60 -7.01
C LYS A 197 -12.28 6.16 -8.42
N THR A 198 -11.54 5.07 -8.55
CA THR A 198 -11.12 4.48 -9.82
C THR A 198 -12.03 3.36 -10.33
N ALA A 199 -13.22 3.17 -9.75
CA ALA A 199 -14.14 2.12 -10.19
C ALA A 199 -14.60 2.24 -11.65
N PHE A 200 -14.35 3.38 -12.31
CA PHE A 200 -14.54 3.56 -13.75
C PHE A 200 -13.68 2.62 -14.62
N LEU A 201 -12.64 2.02 -14.03
CA LEU A 201 -11.81 0.97 -14.66
C LEU A 201 -12.53 -0.39 -14.73
N GLY A 202 -13.72 -0.51 -14.12
CA GLY A 202 -14.57 -1.69 -14.16
C GLY A 202 -13.88 -2.93 -13.60
N ARG A 203 -13.99 -4.06 -14.32
CA ARG A 203 -13.43 -5.35 -13.88
C ARG A 203 -11.90 -5.37 -13.70
N TRP A 204 -11.19 -4.41 -14.27
CA TRP A 204 -9.74 -4.30 -14.20
C TRP A 204 -9.24 -3.39 -13.07
N ASN A 205 -10.16 -2.72 -12.37
CA ASN A 205 -9.82 -1.77 -11.31
C ASN A 205 -8.86 -2.37 -10.27
N TRP A 206 -9.12 -3.59 -9.80
CA TRP A 206 -8.27 -4.26 -8.81
C TRP A 206 -6.83 -4.48 -9.29
N MET A 207 -6.64 -4.80 -10.56
CA MET A 207 -5.32 -5.05 -11.15
C MET A 207 -4.58 -3.72 -11.34
N VAL A 208 -5.26 -2.73 -11.93
CA VAL A 208 -4.68 -1.40 -12.16
C VAL A 208 -4.34 -0.71 -10.83
N SER A 209 -5.23 -0.73 -9.84
CA SER A 209 -4.95 -0.16 -8.51
C SER A 209 -3.78 -0.86 -7.83
N SER A 210 -3.63 -2.19 -7.98
CA SER A 210 -2.49 -2.92 -7.41
C SER A 210 -1.17 -2.57 -8.11
N LEU A 211 -1.19 -2.41 -9.44
CA LEU A 211 -0.02 -1.96 -10.20
C LEU A 211 0.39 -0.53 -9.81
N LEU A 212 -0.58 0.39 -9.74
CA LEU A 212 -0.33 1.76 -9.31
C LEU A 212 0.24 1.83 -7.89
N PHE A 213 -0.26 0.99 -6.98
CA PHE A 213 0.28 0.85 -5.63
C PHE A 213 1.73 0.31 -5.62
N GLY A 214 2.08 -0.64 -6.48
CA GLY A 214 3.48 -1.05 -6.65
C GLY A 214 4.35 0.06 -7.24
N PHE A 215 3.84 0.79 -8.24
CA PHE A 215 4.56 1.89 -8.89
C PHE A 215 4.76 3.05 -7.95
N TYR A 216 3.81 3.33 -7.07
CA TYR A 216 3.92 4.33 -6.01
C TYR A 216 5.25 4.17 -5.25
N HIS A 217 5.70 2.94 -4.97
CA HIS A 217 6.92 2.64 -4.22
C HIS A 217 8.25 2.87 -4.96
N PHE A 218 8.28 3.66 -6.04
CA PHE A 218 9.48 3.82 -6.84
C PHE A 218 10.65 4.54 -6.13
N TRP A 219 10.44 5.21 -5.00
CA TRP A 219 11.53 5.69 -4.12
C TRP A 219 12.34 4.55 -3.48
N GLN A 220 11.77 3.34 -3.47
CA GLN A 220 12.39 2.09 -3.03
C GLN A 220 12.16 0.99 -4.09
N ALA A 221 12.32 1.35 -5.36
CA ALA A 221 12.02 0.48 -6.50
C ALA A 221 12.75 -0.88 -6.41
N GLU A 222 14.04 -0.87 -6.07
CA GLU A 222 14.83 -2.11 -5.97
C GLU A 222 14.28 -3.11 -4.93
N GLN A 223 13.53 -2.65 -3.93
CA GLN A 223 12.94 -3.51 -2.90
C GLN A 223 11.50 -3.91 -3.23
N THR A 224 10.75 -3.06 -3.93
CA THR A 224 9.29 -3.21 -4.07
C THR A 224 8.84 -3.66 -5.45
N TRP A 225 9.54 -3.28 -6.52
CA TRP A 225 9.19 -3.69 -7.88
C TRP A 225 9.36 -5.20 -8.13
N PRO A 226 10.34 -5.90 -7.51
CA PRO A 226 10.34 -7.37 -7.50
C PRO A 226 9.03 -8.00 -7.01
N MET A 227 8.21 -7.24 -6.28
CA MET A 227 6.94 -7.68 -5.69
C MET A 227 5.71 -7.28 -6.52
N PHE A 228 5.85 -6.82 -7.76
CA PHE A 228 4.71 -6.40 -8.60
C PHE A 228 3.68 -7.52 -8.86
N ILE A 229 4.10 -8.77 -9.05
CA ILE A 229 3.16 -9.88 -9.17
C ILE A 229 2.50 -10.17 -7.80
N PRO A 230 3.28 -10.36 -6.72
CA PRO A 230 2.76 -10.57 -5.36
C PRO A 230 1.75 -9.50 -4.92
N VAL A 231 1.99 -8.22 -5.22
CA VAL A 231 1.16 -7.10 -4.75
C VAL A 231 -0.26 -7.12 -5.34
N MET A 232 -0.49 -7.88 -6.41
CA MET A 232 -1.84 -8.13 -6.94
C MET A 232 -2.79 -8.76 -5.92
N ILE A 233 -2.26 -9.44 -4.90
CA ILE A 233 -3.08 -10.09 -3.87
C ILE A 233 -3.95 -9.09 -3.12
N PHE A 234 -3.51 -7.85 -2.93
CA PHE A 234 -4.28 -6.83 -2.23
C PHE A 234 -5.53 -6.42 -3.01
N GLY A 235 -5.40 -6.11 -4.31
CA GLY A 235 -6.56 -5.79 -5.14
C GLY A 235 -7.52 -6.97 -5.23
N LEU A 236 -6.99 -8.19 -5.38
CA LEU A 236 -7.78 -9.40 -5.46
C LEU A 236 -8.55 -9.68 -4.16
N MET A 237 -7.88 -9.55 -3.01
CA MET A 237 -8.52 -9.68 -1.69
C MET A 237 -9.58 -8.60 -1.46
N MET A 238 -9.39 -7.39 -1.98
CA MET A 238 -10.42 -6.35 -1.93
C MET A 238 -11.65 -6.71 -2.76
N VAL A 239 -11.47 -7.31 -3.94
CA VAL A 239 -12.59 -7.84 -4.75
C VAL A 239 -13.32 -8.96 -4.02
N TRP A 240 -12.59 -9.85 -3.34
CA TRP A 240 -13.19 -10.98 -2.63
C TRP A 240 -13.88 -10.56 -1.35
N ARG A 241 -13.28 -9.71 -0.51
CA ARG A 241 -13.80 -9.45 0.85
C ARG A 241 -14.50 -8.11 1.00
N LYS A 242 -14.11 -7.10 0.21
CA LYS A 242 -14.63 -5.72 0.29
C LYS A 242 -14.57 -5.14 1.72
N ASP A 243 -13.58 -5.57 2.51
CA ASP A 243 -13.44 -5.27 3.92
C ASP A 243 -12.04 -4.79 4.26
N ILE A 244 -11.94 -3.54 4.71
CA ILE A 244 -10.65 -2.88 4.88
C ILE A 244 -9.79 -3.53 5.97
N TYR A 245 -10.41 -4.06 7.02
CA TYR A 245 -9.67 -4.68 8.13
C TYR A 245 -9.00 -5.99 7.72
N VAL A 246 -9.63 -6.75 6.81
CA VAL A 246 -9.00 -7.93 6.22
C VAL A 246 -7.73 -7.54 5.45
N LEU A 247 -7.78 -6.44 4.71
CA LEU A 247 -6.63 -5.97 3.93
C LEU A 247 -5.54 -5.41 4.84
N ILE A 248 -5.89 -4.65 5.89
CA ILE A 248 -4.94 -4.17 6.91
C ILE A 248 -4.23 -5.36 7.58
N GLY A 249 -4.99 -6.39 7.96
CA GLY A 249 -4.42 -7.60 8.55
C GLY A 249 -3.48 -8.33 7.58
N LEU A 250 -3.89 -8.50 6.32
CA LEU A 250 -3.04 -9.10 5.29
C LEU A 250 -1.77 -8.28 5.07
N HIS A 251 -1.90 -6.95 5.03
CA HIS A 251 -0.78 -6.05 4.82
C HIS A 251 0.25 -6.16 5.96
N ALA A 252 -0.22 -6.20 7.21
CA ALA A 252 0.62 -6.43 8.38
C ALA A 252 1.30 -7.80 8.34
N LEU A 253 0.58 -8.87 7.99
CA LEU A 253 1.16 -10.21 7.86
C LEU A 253 2.26 -10.27 6.79
N LEU A 254 2.06 -9.61 5.65
CA LEU A 254 3.02 -9.57 4.56
C LEU A 254 4.28 -8.74 4.87
N ASN A 255 4.18 -7.72 5.72
CA ASN A 255 5.36 -6.92 6.11
C ASN A 255 6.08 -7.46 7.36
N ILE A 256 5.38 -8.16 8.25
CA ILE A 256 5.96 -8.63 9.52
C ILE A 256 6.30 -10.13 9.43
N VAL A 257 5.30 -10.95 9.09
CA VAL A 257 5.42 -12.41 9.22
C VAL A 257 6.09 -13.02 8.00
N LEU A 258 5.81 -12.54 6.78
CA LEU A 258 6.43 -13.09 5.58
C LEU A 258 7.97 -12.92 5.56
N PRO A 259 8.56 -11.76 5.91
CA PRO A 259 10.01 -11.63 5.97
C PRO A 259 10.64 -12.54 7.02
N TRP A 260 9.99 -12.69 8.19
CA TRP A 260 10.43 -13.63 9.22
C TRP A 260 10.36 -15.09 8.76
N PHE A 261 9.26 -15.48 8.10
CA PHE A 261 9.09 -16.82 7.54
C PHE A 261 10.16 -17.12 6.49
N ARG A 262 10.38 -16.18 5.55
CA ARG A 262 11.44 -16.28 4.53
C ARG A 262 12.82 -16.47 5.15
N HIS A 263 13.15 -15.66 6.17
CA HIS A 263 14.43 -15.75 6.88
C HIS A 263 14.60 -17.10 7.58
N THR A 264 13.55 -17.60 8.23
CA THR A 264 13.56 -18.92 8.90
C THR A 264 13.73 -20.09 7.93
N MET A 265 13.32 -19.91 6.67
CA MET A 265 13.47 -20.90 5.60
C MET A 265 14.79 -20.75 4.81
N ASP A 266 15.71 -19.88 5.26
CA ASP A 266 16.99 -19.57 4.60
C ASP A 266 16.86 -19.17 3.13
N VAL A 267 15.75 -18.53 2.76
CA VAL A 267 15.52 -18.05 1.39
C VAL A 267 16.08 -16.63 1.25
N PRO A 268 17.04 -16.39 0.33
CA PRO A 268 17.64 -15.07 0.14
C PRO A 268 16.64 -14.05 -0.40
N TYR A 269 16.87 -12.77 -0.09
CA TYR A 269 16.18 -11.63 -0.71
C TYR A 269 17.07 -10.40 -0.70
#